data_AF-U5CSK8-F1
#
_entry.id   AF-U5CSK8-F1
#
_cell.length_a   1.000
_cell.length_b   1.000
_cell.length_c   1.000
_cell.angle_alpha   90.00
_cell.angle_beta   90.00
_cell.angle_gamma   90.00
#
_symmetry.space_group_name_H-M   'P 1'
#
loop_
_entity.id
_entity.type
_entity.pdbx_description
1 polymer ?
#
loop_
_entity_poly.entity_id
_entity_poly.type
_entity_poly.pdbx_seq_one_letter_code
_entity_poly.pdbx_strand_id
1 'polypeptide(L)'
;MNINEIEKNIKRINKEIEEIYWLSGGSEELMTPQMKKRYAYLMLEMLENIYYLYDYLELLESIANYWVIKYLKIDFDLEKESDE
;
A
#
# COMPACT_ATOMS: atom_id res chain seq x y z
N MET A 1 -5.88 -8.11 5.39
CA MET A 1 -4.50 -8.08 5.90
C MET A 1 -4.41 -7.01 6.99
N ASN A 2 -3.63 -7.18 8.06
CA ASN A 2 -3.50 -6.14 9.10
C ASN A 2 -2.23 -5.28 8.90
N ILE A 3 -2.17 -4.11 9.55
CA ILE A 3 -1.07 -3.14 9.37
C ILE A 3 0.32 -3.71 9.66
N ASN A 4 0.47 -4.59 10.66
CA ASN A 4 1.76 -5.20 11.01
C ASN A 4 2.22 -6.20 9.93
N GLU A 5 1.27 -6.90 9.32
CA GLU A 5 1.54 -7.81 8.21
C GLU A 5 1.95 -7.05 6.95
N ILE A 6 1.25 -5.94 6.65
CA ILE A 6 1.62 -5.02 5.56
C ILE A 6 3.04 -4.49 5.75
N GLU A 7 3.38 -4.00 6.95
CA GLU A 7 4.71 -3.49 7.26
C GLU A 7 5.80 -4.56 7.08
N LYS A 8 5.53 -5.78 7.56
CA LYS A 8 6.44 -6.92 7.39
C LYS A 8 6.66 -7.26 5.92
N ASN A 9 5.59 -7.24 5.12
CA ASN A 9 5.66 -7.54 3.70
C ASN A 9 6.45 -6.47 2.94
N ILE A 10 6.16 -5.19 3.16
CA ILE A 10 6.91 -4.08 2.54
C ILE A 10 8.41 -4.16 2.87
N LYS A 11 8.75 -4.40 4.14
CA LYS A 11 10.16 -4.56 4.56
C LYS A 11 10.85 -5.73 3.84
N ARG A 12 10.18 -6.87 3.72
CA ARG A 12 10.71 -8.03 2.98
C ARG A 12 10.87 -7.72 1.50
N ILE A 13 9.88 -7.11 0.86
CA ILE A 13 9.89 -6.77 -0.57
C ILE A 13 11.08 -5.83 -0.87
N ASN A 14 11.25 -4.78 -0.08
CA ASN A 14 12.37 -3.83 -0.26
C ASN A 14 13.72 -4.53 -0.18
N LYS A 15 13.90 -5.40 0.81
CA LYS A 15 15.13 -6.18 0.95
C LYS A 15 15.40 -7.06 -0.27
N GLU A 16 14.40 -7.75 -0.79
CA GLU A 16 14.57 -8.60 -1.98
C GLU A 16 14.84 -7.79 -3.25
N ILE A 17 14.24 -6.62 -3.39
CA ILE A 17 14.53 -5.68 -4.48
C ILE A 17 16.00 -5.22 -4.42
N GLU A 18 16.49 -4.86 -3.24
CA GLU A 18 17.90 -4.50 -3.03
C GLU A 18 18.83 -5.67 -3.37
N GLU A 19 18.50 -6.89 -2.96
CA GLU A 19 19.27 -8.09 -3.30
C GLU A 19 19.33 -8.31 -4.82
N ILE A 20 18.21 -8.15 -5.54
CA ILE A 20 18.17 -8.25 -7.01
C ILE A 20 19.06 -7.16 -7.65
N TYR A 21 18.96 -5.92 -7.17
CA TYR A 21 19.76 -4.81 -7.68
C TYR A 21 21.26 -5.04 -7.47
N TRP A 22 21.66 -5.52 -6.30
CA TRP A 22 23.05 -5.88 -6.01
C TRP A 22 23.54 -7.02 -6.90
N LEU A 23 22.75 -8.08 -7.07
CA LEU A 23 23.11 -9.23 -7.91
C LEU A 23 23.22 -8.86 -9.40
N SER A 24 22.49 -7.85 -9.85
CA SER A 24 22.59 -7.35 -11.23
C SER A 24 23.67 -6.28 -11.41
N GLY A 25 24.52 -6.03 -10.41
CA GLY A 25 25.55 -5.00 -10.49
C GLY A 25 24.98 -3.58 -10.61
N GLY A 26 23.74 -3.38 -10.15
CA GLY A 26 23.04 -2.10 -10.19
C GLY A 26 22.46 -1.72 -11.56
N SER A 27 22.36 -2.67 -12.50
CA SER A 27 21.77 -2.41 -13.82
C SER A 27 20.66 -3.41 -14.13
N GLU A 28 19.54 -2.91 -14.68
CA GLU A 28 18.45 -3.77 -15.17
C GLU A 28 18.85 -4.57 -16.41
N GLU A 29 19.77 -4.03 -17.23
CA GLU A 29 20.28 -4.71 -18.43
C GLU A 29 21.03 -6.00 -18.07
N LEU A 30 21.64 -6.02 -16.89
CA LEU A 30 22.39 -7.15 -16.34
C LEU A 30 21.51 -8.13 -15.56
N MET A 31 20.22 -7.84 -15.37
CA MET A 31 19.31 -8.76 -14.71
C MET A 31 19.02 -9.97 -15.60
N THR A 32 19.13 -11.16 -15.01
CA THR A 32 18.69 -12.39 -15.69
C THR A 32 17.17 -12.37 -15.91
N PRO A 33 16.64 -13.17 -16.86
CA PRO A 33 15.20 -13.30 -17.03
C PRO A 33 14.46 -13.70 -15.75
N GLN A 34 15.07 -14.54 -14.90
CA GLN A 34 14.51 -14.92 -13.61
C GLN A 34 14.44 -13.74 -12.63
N MET A 35 15.48 -12.90 -12.58
CA MET A 35 15.50 -11.68 -11.75
C MET A 35 14.40 -10.72 -12.18
N LYS A 36 14.26 -10.45 -13.47
CA LYS A 36 13.19 -9.58 -14.00
C LYS A 36 11.80 -10.11 -13.65
N LYS A 37 11.60 -11.41 -13.79
CA LYS A 37 10.35 -12.08 -13.40
C LYS A 37 10.09 -11.92 -11.89
N ARG A 38 11.09 -12.14 -11.03
CA ARG A 38 10.94 -11.97 -9.58
C ARG A 38 10.66 -10.52 -9.20
N TYR A 39 11.38 -9.58 -9.79
CA TYR A 39 11.18 -8.14 -9.60
C TYR A 39 9.74 -7.73 -9.94
N ALA A 40 9.21 -8.17 -11.08
CA ALA A 40 7.82 -7.90 -11.46
C ALA A 40 6.80 -8.46 -10.43
N TYR A 41 7.01 -9.67 -9.92
CA TYR A 41 6.13 -10.21 -8.86
C TYR A 41 6.21 -9.41 -7.56
N LEU A 42 7.41 -8.97 -7.17
CA LEU A 42 7.61 -8.14 -5.99
C LEU A 42 6.91 -6.78 -6.14
N MET A 43 6.91 -6.19 -7.34
CA MET A 43 6.16 -4.96 -7.63
C MET A 43 4.65 -5.17 -7.54
N LEU A 44 4.12 -6.29 -8.04
CA LEU A 44 2.69 -6.63 -7.90
C LEU A 44 2.30 -6.81 -6.44
N GLU A 45 3.13 -7.49 -5.65
CA GLU A 45 2.88 -7.67 -4.22
C GLU A 45 2.95 -6.33 -3.46
N MET A 46 3.89 -5.44 -3.84
CA MET A 46 3.97 -4.10 -3.27
C MET A 46 2.69 -3.31 -3.54
N LEU A 47 2.17 -3.37 -4.77
CA LEU A 47 0.91 -2.72 -5.14
C LEU A 47 -0.26 -3.24 -4.31
N GLU A 48 -0.40 -4.56 -4.16
CA GLU A 48 -1.44 -5.15 -3.33
C GLU A 48 -1.38 -4.64 -1.87
N ASN A 49 -0.19 -4.56 -1.28
CA ASN A 49 -0.01 -4.03 0.08
C ASN A 49 -0.38 -2.54 0.19
N ILE A 50 -0.06 -1.73 -0.82
CA ILE A 50 -0.43 -0.30 -0.87
C ILE A 50 -1.95 -0.15 -1.00
N TYR A 51 -2.61 -0.94 -1.84
CA TYR A 51 -4.07 -0.93 -1.97
C TYR A 51 -4.75 -1.25 -0.64
N TYR A 52 -4.32 -2.32 0.05
CA TYR A 52 -4.85 -2.63 1.38
C TYR A 52 -4.61 -1.52 2.41
N LEU A 53 -3.48 -0.82 2.33
CA LEU A 53 -3.20 0.30 3.22
C LEU A 53 -4.15 1.47 2.96
N TYR A 54 -4.46 1.76 1.69
CA TYR A 54 -5.41 2.80 1.31
C TYR A 54 -6.81 2.49 1.84
N ASP A 55 -7.33 1.29 1.56
CA ASP A 55 -8.65 0.85 2.05
C ASP A 55 -8.73 0.92 3.59
N TYR A 56 -7.63 0.57 4.27
CA TYR A 56 -7.56 0.64 5.72
C TYR A 56 -7.60 2.09 6.24
N LEU A 57 -6.92 3.02 5.58
CA LEU A 57 -6.94 4.44 5.95
C LEU A 57 -8.32 5.06 5.72
N GLU A 58 -8.98 4.75 4.60
CA GLU A 58 -10.35 5.20 4.29
C GLU A 58 -11.35 4.72 5.37
N LEU A 59 -11.24 3.46 5.79
CA LEU A 59 -12.06 2.92 6.88
C LEU A 59 -11.82 3.66 8.20
N LEU A 60 -10.56 3.96 8.54
CA LEU A 60 -10.24 4.70 9.77
C LEU A 60 -10.78 6.13 9.73
N GLU A 61 -10.69 6.80 8.59
CA GLU A 61 -11.28 8.13 8.39
C GLU A 61 -12.79 8.10 8.57
N SER A 62 -13.48 7.15 7.93
CA SER A 62 -14.93 6.96 8.07
C SER A 62 -15.34 6.71 9.53
N ILE A 63 -14.61 5.85 10.24
CA ILE A 63 -14.83 5.58 11.67
C ILE A 63 -14.59 6.85 12.51
N ALA A 64 -13.50 7.58 12.26
CA ALA A 64 -13.19 8.81 12.97
C ALA A 64 -14.29 9.86 12.77
N ASN A 65 -14.71 10.06 11.52
CA ASN A 65 -15.78 10.98 11.15
C ASN A 65 -17.10 10.61 11.84
N TYR A 66 -17.48 9.33 11.85
CA TYR A 66 -18.67 8.86 12.57
C TYR A 66 -18.62 9.23 14.06
N TRP A 67 -17.50 9.00 14.74
CA TRP A 67 -17.38 9.29 16.17
C TRP A 67 -17.34 10.80 16.47
N VAL A 68 -16.69 11.59 15.61
CA VAL A 68 -16.69 13.06 15.67
C VAL A 68 -18.11 13.59 15.57
N ILE A 69 -18.87 13.20 14.55
CA ILE A 69 -20.27 13.61 14.37
C ILE A 69 -21.11 13.21 15.60
N LYS A 70 -20.99 11.96 16.05
CA LYS A 70 -21.80 11.42 17.15
C LYS A 70 -21.61 12.15 18.47
N TYR A 71 -20.37 12.49 18.83
CA TYR A 71 -20.06 13.03 20.16
C TYR A 71 -19.87 14.54 20.20
N LEU A 72 -19.47 15.16 19.09
CA LEU A 72 -19.23 16.60 19.06
C LEU A 72 -20.42 17.40 18.51
N LYS A 73 -21.50 16.74 18.06
CA LYS A 73 -22.70 17.39 17.48
C LYS A 73 -22.35 18.42 16.40
N ILE A 74 -21.30 18.16 15.63
CA ILE A 74 -20.90 19.00 14.51
C ILE A 74 -21.76 18.55 13.33
N ASP A 75 -22.62 19.45 12.82
CA ASP A 75 -23.25 19.29 11.51
C ASP A 75 -22.15 19.45 10.46
N PHE A 76 -21.50 18.35 10.11
CA PHE A 76 -20.80 18.28 8.85
C PHE A 76 -21.89 18.23 7.78
N ASP A 77 -22.03 19.31 7.01
CA ASP A 77 -22.57 19.22 5.66
C ASP A 77 -21.66 18.25 4.90
N LEU A 78 -21.95 16.96 5.05
CA LEU A 78 -21.55 15.93 4.11
C LEU A 78 -22.24 16.35 2.82
N GLU A 79 -21.58 17.22 2.06
CA GLU A 79 -21.79 17.33 0.63
C GLU A 79 -21.66 15.91 0.11
N LYS A 80 -22.82 15.23 0.05
CA LYS A 80 -23.02 14.08 -0.79
C LYS A 80 -22.49 14.54 -2.13
N GLU A 81 -21.41 13.92 -2.58
CA GLU A 81 -21.07 13.88 -3.98
C GLU A 81 -22.39 13.69 -4.71
N SER A 82 -22.83 14.76 -5.37
CA SER A 82 -23.95 14.71 -6.27
C SER A 82 -23.54 13.73 -7.34
N ASP A 83 -24.17 12.56 -7.35
CA ASP A 83 -24.26 11.72 -8.53
C ASP A 83 -24.80 12.57 -9.68
N GLU A 84 -23.91 13.17 -10.46
CA GLU A 84 -24.10 13.53 -11.87
C GLU A 84 -23.18 12.68 -12.75
#